data_AF-A0ABD5ZKP7-F1
#
_entry.id   AF-A0ABD5ZKP7-F1
#
_cell.length_a   1.000
_cell.length_b   1.000
_cell.length_c   1.000
_cell.angle_alpha   90.00
_cell.angle_beta   90.00
_cell.angle_gamma   90.00
#
_symmetry.space_group_name_H-M   'P 1'
#
loop_
_entity.id
_entity.type
_entity.pdbx_description
1 polymer ?
#
loop_
_entity_poly.entity_id
_entity_poly.type
_entity_poly.pdbx_seq_one_letter_code
_entity_poly.pdbx_strand_id
1 'polypeptide(L)'
;MVDINFQQLGLELGSGAVIGGVIGFAAKKVAKLIAILVGLELALFKFLESREIITVDWERLTAGFVQASQDAAAGAPPSWVQTILSTLSVSAGFTGGFLLGFRRG
;
A
#
# COMPACT_ATOMS: atom_id res chain seq x y z
N MET A 1 18.01 -12.57 -29.42
CA MET A 1 18.68 -12.42 -28.11
C MET A 1 18.31 -11.03 -27.62
N VAL A 2 17.79 -10.88 -26.39
CA VAL A 2 17.42 -9.56 -25.86
C VAL A 2 18.72 -8.85 -25.51
N ASP A 3 19.12 -7.87 -26.30
CA ASP A 3 20.24 -6.99 -25.98
C ASP A 3 19.81 -6.08 -24.82
N ILE A 4 20.13 -6.50 -23.59
CA ILE A 4 19.91 -5.68 -22.40
C ILE A 4 20.88 -4.50 -22.48
N ASN A 5 20.42 -3.39 -23.02
CA ASN A 5 21.17 -2.14 -23.01
C ASN A 5 21.13 -1.56 -21.59
N PHE A 6 22.18 -1.79 -20.81
CA PHE A 6 22.30 -1.35 -19.41
C PHE A 6 22.10 0.17 -19.23
N GLN A 7 22.41 0.98 -20.25
CA GLN A 7 22.15 2.43 -20.19
C GLN A 7 20.65 2.75 -20.30
N GLN A 8 19.93 2.03 -21.16
CA GLN A 8 18.48 2.18 -21.29
C GLN A 8 17.75 1.66 -20.05
N LEU A 9 18.20 0.52 -19.51
CA LEU A 9 17.69 -0.02 -18.25
C LEU A 9 17.93 0.95 -17.08
N GLY A 10 19.12 1.54 -16.99
CA GLY A 10 19.45 2.53 -15.97
C GLY A 10 18.60 3.81 -16.06
N LEU A 11 18.26 4.25 -17.27
CA LEU A 11 17.42 5.41 -17.51
C LEU A 11 15.95 5.13 -17.14
N GLU A 12 15.42 3.97 -17.54
CA GLU A 12 14.05 3.54 -17.22
C GLU A 12 13.89 3.30 -15.71
N LEU A 13 14.86 2.62 -15.07
CA LEU A 13 14.83 2.41 -13.61
C LEU A 13 15.05 3.72 -12.83
N GLY A 14 15.94 4.59 -13.29
CA GLY A 14 16.22 5.88 -12.65
C GLY A 14 15.01 6.82 -12.68
N SER A 15 14.34 6.91 -13.82
CA SER A 15 13.11 7.71 -13.95
C SER A 15 11.97 7.14 -13.10
N GLY A 16 11.80 5.82 -13.08
CA GLY A 16 10.85 5.14 -12.19
C GLY A 16 11.14 5.41 -10.72
N ALA A 17 12.40 5.41 -10.30
CA ALA A 17 12.80 5.66 -8.91
C ALA A 17 12.53 7.09 -8.44
N VAL A 18 12.70 8.10 -9.30
CA VAL A 18 12.37 9.49 -8.95
C VAL A 18 10.86 9.64 -8.73
N ILE A 19 10.06 9.11 -9.67
CA ILE A 19 8.60 9.15 -9.58
C ILE A 19 8.11 8.39 -8.35
N GLY A 20 8.63 7.17 -8.15
CA GLY A 20 8.37 6.37 -6.96
C GLY A 20 8.70 7.14 -5.69
N GLY A 21 9.86 7.80 -5.62
CA GLY A 21 10.28 8.60 -4.47
C GLY A 21 9.34 9.73 -4.10
N VAL A 22 8.88 10.51 -5.08
CA VAL A 22 7.93 11.60 -4.85
C VAL A 22 6.58 11.05 -4.37
N ILE A 23 6.09 9.99 -5.01
CA ILE A 23 4.82 9.35 -4.64
C ILE A 23 4.92 8.71 -3.25
N GLY A 24 6.01 8.02 -2.93
CA GLY A 24 6.24 7.41 -1.62
C GLY A 24 6.26 8.45 -0.50
N PHE A 25 6.90 9.60 -0.74
CA PHE A 25 6.90 10.71 0.22
C PHE A 25 5.49 11.26 0.48
N ALA A 26 4.71 11.49 -0.57
CA ALA A 26 3.32 11.94 -0.46
C ALA A 26 2.43 10.88 0.23
N ALA A 27 2.59 9.61 -0.15
CA ALA A 27 1.84 8.49 0.41
C ALA A 27 1.98 8.40 1.93
N LYS A 28 3.15 8.70 2.50
CA LYS A 28 3.33 8.70 3.97
C LYS A 28 2.50 9.77 4.68
N LYS A 29 2.34 10.96 4.10
CA LYS A 29 1.49 12.02 4.68
C LYS A 29 0.02 11.60 4.65
N VAL A 30 -0.41 11.05 3.52
CA VAL A 30 -1.78 10.53 3.35
C VAL A 30 -2.04 9.38 4.32
N ALA A 31 -1.11 8.43 4.46
CA ALA A 31 -1.22 7.32 5.39
C ALA A 31 -1.37 7.79 6.85
N LYS A 32 -0.61 8.81 7.27
CA LYS A 32 -0.77 9.41 8.61
C LYS A 32 -2.17 10.01 8.80
N LEU A 33 -2.70 10.70 7.80
CA LEU A 33 -4.04 11.29 7.86
C LEU A 33 -5.12 10.22 7.94
N ILE A 34 -5.05 9.18 7.10
CA ILE A 34 -5.98 8.04 7.13
C ILE A 34 -5.91 7.32 8.48
N ALA A 35 -4.70 7.09 9.02
CA ALA A 35 -4.54 6.44 10.32
C ALA A 35 -5.22 7.23 11.45
N ILE A 36 -5.16 8.56 11.43
CA ILE A 36 -5.86 9.41 12.40
C ILE A 36 -7.37 9.30 12.25
N LEU A 37 -7.89 9.39 11.01
CA LEU A 37 -9.33 9.29 10.75
C LEU A 37 -9.90 7.94 11.19
N VAL A 38 -9.27 6.84 10.77
CA VAL A 38 -9.69 5.48 11.13
C VAL A 38 -9.57 5.26 12.64
N GLY A 39 -8.48 5.71 13.25
CA GLY A 39 -8.29 5.59 14.70
C GLY A 39 -9.36 6.36 15.50
N LEU A 40 -9.74 7.54 15.03
CA LEU A 40 -10.80 8.34 15.65
C LEU A 40 -12.18 7.67 15.50
N GLU A 41 -12.51 7.17 14.31
CA GLU A 41 -13.76 6.44 14.06
C GLU A 41 -13.87 5.19 14.94
N LEU A 42 -12.80 4.39 15.02
CA LEU A 42 -12.77 3.22 15.90
C LEU A 42 -12.90 3.59 17.38
N ALA A 43 -12.27 4.69 17.81
CA ALA A 43 -12.41 5.19 19.18
C ALA A 43 -13.85 5.65 19.48
N LEU A 44 -14.51 6.31 18.53
CA LEU A 44 -15.92 6.70 18.65
C LEU A 44 -16.84 5.47 18.74
N PHE A 45 -16.64 4.46 17.91
CA PHE A 45 -17.42 3.22 17.96
C PHE A 45 -17.25 2.50 19.29
N LYS A 46 -16.00 2.38 19.77
CA LYS A 46 -15.73 1.79 21.10
C LYS A 46 -16.38 2.60 22.22
N PHE A 47 -16.38 3.92 22.13
CA PHE A 47 -17.05 4.78 23.11
C PHE A 47 -18.56 4.57 23.14
N LEU A 48 -19.23 4.51 21.98
CA LEU A 48 -20.67 4.25 21.90
C LEU A 48 -21.03 2.83 22.35
N GLU A 49 -20.17 1.85 22.08
CA GLU A 49 -20.28 0.48 22.59
C GLU A 49 -20.22 0.45 24.12
N SER A 50 -19.29 1.20 24.72
CA SER A 50 -19.18 1.30 26.19
C SER A 50 -20.40 1.94 26.88
N ARG A 51 -21.23 2.66 26.11
CA ARG A 51 -22.48 3.28 26.57
C ARG A 51 -23.70 2.41 26.29
N GLU A 52 -23.51 1.19 25.78
CA GLU A 52 -24.58 0.26 25.37
C GLU A 52 -25.53 0.85 24.29
N ILE A 53 -25.07 1.85 23.53
CA ILE A 53 -25.86 2.49 22.46
C ILE A 53 -25.80 1.66 21.17
N ILE A 54 -24.63 1.08 20.88
CA ILE A 54 -24.38 0.23 19.70
C ILE A 54 -23.57 -1.00 20.09
N THR A 55 -23.63 -2.08 19.31
CA THR A 55 -22.76 -3.25 19.43
C THR A 55 -21.89 -3.35 18.20
N VAL A 56 -20.57 -3.51 18.37
CA VAL A 56 -19.60 -3.56 17.28
C VAL A 56 -19.04 -4.98 17.19
N ASP A 57 -19.20 -5.63 16.03
CA ASP A 57 -18.63 -6.96 15.78
C ASP A 57 -17.15 -6.83 15.37
N TRP A 58 -16.28 -6.86 16.38
CA TRP A 58 -14.83 -6.77 16.22
C TRP A 58 -14.23 -7.95 15.43
N GLU A 59 -14.90 -9.10 15.45
CA GLU A 59 -14.44 -10.30 14.76
C GLU A 59 -14.67 -10.17 13.26
N ARG A 60 -15.81 -9.63 12.83
CA ARG A 60 -16.02 -9.29 11.41
C ARG A 60 -15.10 -8.19 10.91
N LEU A 61 -14.83 -7.16 11.73
CA LEU A 61 -13.91 -6.08 11.39
C LEU A 61 -12.49 -6.61 11.13
N THR A 62 -12.04 -7.57 11.92
CA THR A 62 -10.69 -8.14 11.79
C THR A 62 -10.63 -9.29 10.78
N ALA A 63 -11.68 -10.10 10.65
CA ALA A 63 -11.77 -11.18 9.67
C ALA A 63 -11.63 -10.68 8.23
N GLY A 64 -12.21 -9.53 7.89
CA GLY A 64 -12.03 -8.92 6.56
C GLY A 64 -10.57 -8.56 6.27
N PHE A 65 -9.80 -8.13 7.27
CA PHE A 65 -8.38 -7.82 7.12
C PHE A 65 -7.51 -9.09 7.02
N VAL A 66 -7.84 -10.10 7.82
CA VAL A 66 -7.16 -11.40 7.82
C VAL A 66 -7.40 -12.14 6.52
N GLN A 67 -8.64 -12.15 6.01
CA GLN A 67 -8.99 -12.79 4.75
C GLN A 67 -8.31 -12.08 3.57
N ALA A 68 -8.31 -10.75 3.54
CA ALA A 68 -7.56 -9.99 2.53
C ALA A 68 -6.05 -10.28 2.56
N SER A 69 -5.46 -10.49 3.75
CA SER A 69 -4.06 -10.89 3.88
C SER A 69 -3.81 -12.34 3.43
N GLN A 70 -4.72 -13.25 3.75
CA GLN A 70 -4.64 -14.66 3.35
C GLN A 70 -4.79 -14.82 1.84
N ASP A 71 -5.70 -14.09 1.19
CA ASP A 71 -5.87 -14.09 -0.27
C ASP A 71 -4.61 -13.58 -0.98
N ALA A 72 -3.97 -12.55 -0.43
CA ALA A 72 -2.68 -12.06 -0.91
C ALA A 72 -1.54 -13.08 -0.72
N ALA A 73 -1.55 -13.86 0.38
CA ALA A 73 -0.55 -14.88 0.68
C ALA A 73 -0.76 -16.19 -0.10
N ALA A 74 -2.00 -16.54 -0.45
CA ALA A 74 -2.37 -17.77 -1.15
C ALA A 74 -2.12 -17.72 -2.66
N GLY A 75 -1.50 -16.64 -3.16
CA GLY A 75 -1.12 -16.54 -4.58
C GLY A 75 -2.28 -16.18 -5.51
N ALA A 76 -3.40 -15.70 -4.97
CA ALA A 76 -4.43 -14.99 -5.72
C ALA A 76 -4.20 -13.47 -5.54
N PRO A 77 -3.18 -12.88 -6.18
CA PRO A 77 -2.96 -11.44 -6.09
C PRO A 77 -4.26 -10.75 -6.49
N PRO A 78 -4.81 -9.87 -5.64
CA PRO A 78 -5.98 -9.07 -5.97
C PRO A 78 -5.83 -8.46 -7.37
N SER A 79 -6.92 -8.24 -8.11
CA SER A 79 -6.88 -7.72 -9.49
C SER A 79 -6.01 -6.46 -9.65
N TRP A 80 -5.96 -5.59 -8.64
CA TRP A 80 -5.08 -4.42 -8.61
C TRP A 80 -3.59 -4.79 -8.46
N VAL A 81 -3.27 -5.84 -7.70
CA VAL A 81 -1.91 -6.39 -7.62
C VAL A 81 -1.52 -6.99 -8.96
N GLN A 82 -2.39 -7.74 -9.63
CA GLN A 82 -2.10 -8.24 -10.99
C GLN A 82 -1.81 -7.10 -11.98
N THR A 83 -2.53 -5.97 -11.89
CA THR A 83 -2.24 -4.79 -12.72
C THR A 83 -0.86 -4.20 -12.43
N ILE A 84 -0.46 -4.11 -11.15
CA ILE A 84 0.90 -3.68 -10.76
C ILE A 84 1.93 -4.70 -11.22
N LEU A 85 1.64 -6.00 -11.08
CA LEU A 85 2.47 -7.12 -11.53
C LEU A 85 2.71 -7.07 -13.05
N SER A 86 1.67 -6.75 -13.82
CA SER A 86 1.74 -6.65 -15.28
C SER A 86 2.52 -5.42 -15.79
N THR A 87 2.62 -4.38 -14.96
CA THR A 87 3.45 -3.19 -15.22
C THR A 87 4.84 -3.29 -14.56
N LEU A 88 5.20 -4.48 -14.04
CA LEU A 88 6.40 -4.66 -13.21
C LEU A 88 7.72 -4.39 -13.92
N SER A 89 7.83 -4.57 -15.24
CA SER A 89 9.08 -4.29 -15.96
C SER A 89 9.53 -2.84 -15.79
N VAL A 90 8.59 -1.92 -15.56
CA VAL A 90 8.84 -0.50 -15.24
C VAL A 90 8.99 -0.27 -13.72
N SER A 91 8.61 -1.25 -12.90
CA SER A 91 8.37 -1.06 -11.47
C SER A 91 9.56 -1.32 -10.54
N ALA A 92 10.64 -1.95 -10.99
CA ALA A 92 11.78 -2.24 -10.11
C ALA A 92 12.44 -0.93 -9.62
N GLY A 93 12.58 0.05 -10.52
CA GLY A 93 13.02 1.41 -10.20
C GLY A 93 11.99 2.12 -9.32
N PHE A 94 10.71 2.05 -9.69
CA PHE A 94 9.61 2.63 -8.93
C PHE A 94 9.53 2.13 -7.49
N THR A 95 9.62 0.82 -7.26
CA THR A 95 9.49 0.22 -5.93
C THR A 95 10.65 0.64 -5.03
N GLY A 96 11.88 0.64 -5.56
CA GLY A 96 13.06 1.14 -4.83
C GLY A 96 12.93 2.63 -4.48
N GLY A 97 12.51 3.45 -5.46
CA GLY A 97 12.22 4.86 -5.25
C GLY A 97 11.12 5.10 -4.22
N PHE A 98 10.00 4.40 -4.35
CA PHE A 98 8.83 4.48 -3.49
C PHE A 98 9.16 4.14 -2.04
N LEU A 99 9.88 3.04 -1.79
CA LEU A 99 10.29 2.68 -0.44
C LEU A 99 11.22 3.73 0.17
N LEU A 100 12.17 4.28 -0.60
CA LEU A 100 13.06 5.35 -0.12
C LEU A 100 12.30 6.65 0.16
N GLY A 101 11.38 7.04 -0.72
CA GLY A 101 10.50 8.19 -0.54
C GLY A 101 9.59 8.05 0.67
N PHE A 102 8.96 6.87 0.82
CA PHE A 102 8.10 6.53 1.95
C PHE A 102 8.89 6.48 3.25
N ARG A 103 10.13 5.98 3.27
CA ARG A 103 10.95 6.01 4.49
C ARG A 103 11.28 7.44 4.92
N ARG A 104 11.49 8.36 3.97
CA ARG A 104 11.83 9.78 4.23
C ARG A 104 10.64 10.72 4.45
N GLY A 105 9.41 10.38 4.04
CA GLY A 105 8.17 11.17 4.28
C GLY A 105 7.72 11.26 5.74
#